data_AF-A0AAU5MC76-F1
#
_entry.id   AF-A0AAU5MC76-F1
#
_cell.length_a   1.000
_cell.length_b   1.000
_cell.length_c   1.000
_cell.angle_alpha   90.00
_cell.angle_beta   90.00
_cell.angle_gamma   90.00
#
_symmetry.space_group_name_H-M   'P 1'
#
loop_
_entity.id
_entity.type
_entity.pdbx_description
1 polymer ?
#
loop_
_entity_poly.entity_id
_entity_poly.type
_entity_poly.pdbx_seq_one_letter_code
_entity_poly.pdbx_strand_id
1 'polypeptide(L)'
;MPDDDKRAAYRALEDRVVLGEGMSSTQDRARAFANDGLSSPLADLIGKVADRPAQVTGHDLQAAKTSGLSEDEMFELVVCAAVGKSARLYDAGLAALVEAMGDRRPRDAS
;
A
#
# COMPACT_ATOMS: atom_id res chain seq x y z
N MET A 1 -1.16 2.01 -26.48
CA MET A 1 -1.75 0.88 -25.73
C MET A 1 -2.19 1.44 -24.38
N PRO A 2 -3.46 1.83 -24.21
CA PRO A 2 -3.92 2.58 -23.02
C PRO A 2 -3.66 1.89 -21.67
N ASP A 3 -3.48 0.57 -21.67
CA ASP A 3 -3.20 -0.21 -20.46
C ASP A 3 -1.72 -0.18 -20.04
N ASP A 4 -0.80 0.03 -20.99
CA ASP A 4 0.64 0.16 -20.70
C ASP A 4 0.94 1.52 -20.05
N ASP A 5 0.26 2.57 -20.51
CA ASP A 5 0.37 3.91 -19.94
C ASP A 5 -0.13 3.94 -18.48
N LYS A 6 -1.23 3.23 -18.19
CA LYS A 6 -1.75 3.10 -16.81
C LYS A 6 -0.77 2.34 -15.92
N ARG A 7 -0.20 1.23 -16.40
CA ARG A 7 0.81 0.47 -15.65
C ARG A 7 2.06 1.29 -15.36
N ALA A 8 2.51 2.07 -16.33
CA ALA A 8 3.63 3.00 -16.14
C ALA A 8 3.31 4.06 -15.07
N ALA A 9 2.11 4.63 -15.11
CA ALA A 9 1.67 5.61 -14.10
C ALA A 9 1.59 5.01 -12.69
N TYR A 10 1.09 3.77 -12.53
CA TYR A 10 1.06 3.08 -11.22
C TYR A 10 2.47 2.87 -10.67
N ARG A 11 3.41 2.38 -11.49
CA ARG A 11 4.81 2.21 -11.06
C ARG A 11 5.46 3.53 -10.67
N ALA A 12 5.24 4.58 -11.47
CA ALA A 12 5.75 5.91 -11.15
C ALA A 12 5.18 6.45 -9.83
N LEU A 13 3.91 6.16 -9.53
CA LEU A 13 3.31 6.47 -8.23
C LEU A 13 4.02 5.72 -7.11
N GLU A 14 4.13 4.39 -7.19
CA GLU A 14 4.81 3.54 -6.19
C GLU A 14 6.25 3.99 -5.92
N ASP A 15 7.01 4.26 -6.98
CA ASP A 15 8.37 4.78 -6.86
C ASP A 15 8.37 6.15 -6.16
N ARG A 16 7.43 7.05 -6.52
CA ARG A 16 7.39 8.39 -5.94
C ARG A 16 7.02 8.39 -4.46
N VAL A 17 6.09 7.51 -4.03
CA VAL A 17 5.68 7.42 -2.62
C VAL A 17 6.78 6.81 -1.75
N VAL A 18 7.56 5.85 -2.25
CA VAL A 18 8.62 5.22 -1.46
C VAL A 18 9.94 6.00 -1.55
N LEU A 19 10.42 6.26 -2.77
CA LEU A 19 11.78 6.75 -3.04
C LEU A 19 11.86 8.26 -3.19
N GLY A 20 10.74 8.93 -3.42
CA GLY A 20 10.74 10.38 -3.65
C GLY A 20 11.04 11.20 -2.39
N GLU A 21 11.19 12.51 -2.59
CA GLU A 21 11.40 13.46 -1.51
C GLU A 21 10.25 13.43 -0.49
N GLY A 22 10.61 13.49 0.79
CA GLY A 22 9.72 13.50 1.95
C GLY A 22 10.52 13.66 3.25
N MET A 23 9.80 13.94 4.34
CA MET A 23 10.36 14.13 5.68
C MET A 23 10.74 12.82 6.35
N SER A 24 9.96 11.75 6.10
CA SER A 24 10.25 10.42 6.64
C SER A 24 11.49 9.83 5.98
N SER A 25 12.12 8.87 6.64
CA SER A 25 13.17 8.10 5.98
C SER A 25 12.58 7.24 4.85
N THR A 26 13.33 7.05 3.76
CA THR A 26 12.97 6.11 2.69
C THR A 26 12.73 4.70 3.23
N GLN A 27 13.50 4.30 4.26
CA GLN A 27 13.35 2.99 4.89
C GLN A 27 12.00 2.83 5.59
N ASP A 28 11.57 3.85 6.34
CA ASP A 28 10.28 3.78 7.04
C ASP A 28 9.11 3.87 6.06
N ARG A 29 9.23 4.66 4.98
CA ARG A 29 8.26 4.64 3.88
C ARG A 29 8.16 3.27 3.22
N ALA A 30 9.29 2.61 2.96
CA ALA A 30 9.32 1.25 2.41
C ALA A 30 8.67 0.22 3.35
N ARG A 31 8.95 0.31 4.66
CA ARG A 31 8.32 -0.52 5.70
C ARG A 31 6.81 -0.29 5.79
N ALA A 32 6.36 0.96 5.79
CA ALA A 32 4.95 1.30 5.79
C ALA A 32 4.24 0.80 4.52
N PHE A 33 4.88 0.97 3.35
CA PHE A 33 4.39 0.45 2.08
C PHE A 33 4.23 -1.07 2.12
N ALA A 34 5.23 -1.79 2.62
CA ALA A 34 5.19 -3.24 2.82
C ALA A 34 4.19 -3.66 3.93
N ASN A 35 3.79 -2.74 4.80
CA ASN A 35 3.10 -3.00 6.06
C ASN A 35 3.87 -4.02 6.93
N ASP A 36 5.18 -3.85 7.02
CA ASP A 36 6.08 -4.75 7.73
C ASP A 36 7.30 -4.01 8.30
N GLY A 37 7.83 -4.49 9.43
CA GLY A 37 9.08 -3.99 10.03
C GLY A 37 9.01 -2.66 10.79
N LEU A 38 7.82 -2.10 11.03
CA LEU A 38 7.61 -0.98 11.97
C LEU A 38 7.31 -1.51 13.37
N SER A 39 7.60 -0.70 14.39
CA SER A 39 7.29 -1.00 15.80
C SER A 39 5.98 -0.36 16.23
N SER A 40 5.23 -0.99 17.14
CA SER A 40 4.09 -0.35 17.80
C SER A 40 4.55 0.87 18.61
N PRO A 41 3.72 1.93 18.74
CA PRO A 41 2.31 2.02 18.30
C PRO A 41 2.10 2.37 16.83
N LEU A 42 3.16 2.75 16.10
CA LEU A 42 3.04 3.13 14.69
C LEU A 42 2.61 1.96 13.80
N ALA A 43 3.14 0.76 14.04
CA ALA A 43 2.74 -0.45 13.31
C ALA A 43 1.23 -0.74 13.41
N ASP A 44 0.60 -0.43 14.56
CA ASP A 44 -0.83 -0.68 14.77
C ASP A 44 -1.70 0.28 13.94
N LEU A 45 -1.30 1.55 13.86
CA LEU A 45 -1.95 2.54 13.00
C LEU A 45 -1.78 2.15 11.52
N ILE A 46 -0.56 1.83 11.09
CA ILE A 46 -0.25 1.47 9.70
C ILE A 46 -0.99 0.19 9.29
N GLY A 47 -1.03 -0.83 10.15
CA GLY A 47 -1.81 -2.03 9.93
C GLY A 47 -3.32 -1.75 9.84
N LYS A 48 -3.85 -0.83 10.66
CA LYS A 48 -5.25 -0.38 10.52
C LYS A 48 -5.51 0.30 9.19
N VAL A 49 -4.64 1.22 8.76
CA VAL A 49 -4.76 1.90 7.47
C VAL A 49 -4.77 0.89 6.33
N ALA A 50 -3.88 -0.10 6.36
CA ALA A 50 -3.77 -1.11 5.31
C ALA A 50 -4.96 -2.09 5.28
N ASP A 51 -5.44 -2.57 6.41
CA ASP A 51 -6.39 -3.70 6.42
C ASP A 51 -7.81 -3.35 6.87
N ARG A 52 -7.98 -2.24 7.57
CA ARG A 52 -9.25 -1.83 8.19
C ARG A 52 -9.35 -0.29 8.32
N PRO A 53 -9.22 0.46 7.22
CA PRO A 53 -9.11 1.92 7.25
C PRO A 53 -10.30 2.62 7.90
N ALA A 54 -11.51 2.05 7.77
CA ALA A 54 -12.72 2.56 8.42
C ALA A 54 -12.71 2.46 9.97
N GLN A 55 -11.75 1.72 10.53
CA GLN A 55 -11.57 1.54 11.98
C GLN A 55 -10.41 2.39 12.53
N VAL A 56 -9.80 3.25 11.71
CA VAL A 56 -8.80 4.22 12.17
C VAL A 56 -9.50 5.29 13.00
N THR A 57 -9.00 5.53 14.20
CA THR A 57 -9.57 6.49 15.15
C THR A 57 -8.56 7.58 15.51
N GLY A 58 -9.05 8.66 16.11
CA GLY A 58 -8.17 9.69 16.68
C GLY A 58 -7.22 9.14 17.76
N HIS A 59 -7.62 8.10 18.51
CA HIS A 59 -6.77 7.44 19.49
C HIS A 59 -5.56 6.77 18.83
N ASP A 60 -5.75 6.16 17.65
CA ASP A 60 -4.65 5.52 16.91
C ASP A 60 -3.60 6.53 16.46
N LEU A 61 -4.05 7.70 16.00
CA LEU A 61 -3.17 8.82 15.64
C LEU A 61 -2.41 9.34 16.85
N GLN A 62 -3.09 9.55 17.99
CA GLN A 62 -2.44 10.01 19.22
C GLN A 62 -1.43 8.99 19.77
N ALA A 63 -1.75 7.71 19.71
CA ALA A 63 -0.81 6.66 20.09
C ALA A 63 0.42 6.66 19.17
N ALA A 64 0.24 6.71 17.84
CA ALA A 64 1.37 6.79 16.91
C ALA A 64 2.25 8.03 17.12
N LYS A 65 1.69 9.16 17.58
CA LYS A 65 2.48 10.37 17.88
C LYS A 65 3.50 10.15 19.01
N THR A 66 3.32 9.15 19.87
CA THR A 66 4.31 8.82 20.91
C THR A 66 5.58 8.18 20.35
N SER A 67 5.61 7.83 19.06
CA SER A 67 6.82 7.36 18.36
C SER A 67 7.82 8.47 18.05
N GLY A 68 7.48 9.74 18.34
CA GLY A 68 8.37 10.89 18.13
C GLY A 68 8.39 11.42 16.70
N LEU A 69 7.56 10.88 15.81
CA LEU A 69 7.36 11.39 14.45
C LEU A 69 6.54 12.69 14.47
N SER A 70 6.89 13.59 13.55
CA SER A 70 6.04 14.73 13.18
C SER A 70 4.74 14.26 12.51
N GLU A 71 3.77 15.17 12.43
CA GLU A 71 2.50 14.90 11.75
C GLU A 71 2.69 14.70 10.24
N ASP A 72 3.62 15.41 9.62
CA ASP A 72 3.96 15.25 8.20
C ASP A 72 4.62 13.89 7.93
N GLU A 73 5.56 13.46 8.78
CA GLU A 73 6.14 12.11 8.67
C GLU A 73 5.07 11.04 8.82
N MET A 74 4.20 11.16 9.82
CA MET A 74 3.11 10.21 10.01
C MET A 74 2.16 10.17 8.81
N PHE A 75 1.81 11.34 8.25
CA PHE A 75 0.98 11.44 7.06
C PHE A 75 1.63 10.71 5.87
N GLU A 76 2.93 10.91 5.64
CA GLU A 76 3.66 10.20 4.59
C GLU A 76 3.59 8.67 4.77
N LEU A 77 3.78 8.17 5.99
CA LEU A 77 3.72 6.73 6.26
C LEU A 77 2.31 6.16 6.07
N VAL A 78 1.26 6.91 6.45
CA VAL A 78 -0.14 6.55 6.19
C VAL A 78 -0.41 6.45 4.69
N VAL A 79 0.09 7.41 3.89
CA VAL A 79 -0.03 7.37 2.43
C VAL A 79 0.72 6.17 1.85
N CYS A 80 1.95 5.90 2.31
CA CYS A 80 2.73 4.73 1.89
C CYS A 80 1.96 3.42 2.14
N ALA A 81 1.36 3.28 3.32
CA ALA A 81 0.60 2.10 3.69
C ALA A 81 -0.64 1.88 2.81
N ALA A 82 -1.41 2.94 2.56
CA ALA A 82 -2.61 2.89 1.72
C ALA A 82 -2.27 2.56 0.26
N VAL A 83 -1.21 3.17 -0.29
CA VAL A 83 -0.75 2.88 -1.65
C VAL A 83 -0.21 1.46 -1.74
N GLY A 84 0.63 1.03 -0.80
CA GLY A 84 1.19 -0.33 -0.78
C GLY A 84 0.12 -1.42 -0.67
N LYS A 85 -0.92 -1.20 0.14
CA LYS A 85 -2.09 -2.09 0.15
C LYS A 85 -2.78 -2.14 -1.20
N SER A 86 -3.02 -0.97 -1.80
CA SER A 86 -3.72 -0.85 -3.08
C SER A 86 -2.94 -1.53 -4.21
N ALA A 87 -1.62 -1.40 -4.25
CA ALA A 87 -0.73 -2.07 -5.19
C ALA A 87 -0.86 -3.60 -5.10
N ARG A 88 -0.78 -4.16 -3.87
CA ARG A 88 -0.96 -5.60 -3.65
C ARG A 88 -2.34 -6.11 -4.08
N LEU A 89 -3.40 -5.33 -3.84
CA LEU A 89 -4.75 -5.68 -4.27
C LEU A 89 -4.89 -5.62 -5.81
N TYR A 90 -4.26 -4.64 -6.44
CA TYR A 90 -4.22 -4.51 -7.90
C TYR A 90 -3.53 -5.71 -8.55
N ASP A 91 -2.35 -6.08 -8.07
CA ASP A 91 -1.60 -7.25 -8.56
C ASP A 91 -2.36 -8.55 -8.36
N ALA A 92 -2.94 -8.75 -7.16
CA ALA A 92 -3.77 -9.91 -6.87
C ALA A 92 -5.01 -9.99 -7.79
N GLY A 93 -5.64 -8.84 -8.07
CA GLY A 93 -6.76 -8.75 -9.00
C GLY A 93 -6.38 -9.10 -10.44
N LEU A 94 -5.23 -8.61 -10.91
CA LEU A 94 -4.72 -8.97 -12.24
C LEU A 94 -4.38 -10.46 -12.33
N ALA A 95 -3.73 -11.03 -11.31
CA ALA A 95 -3.44 -12.45 -11.25
C ALA A 95 -4.72 -13.29 -11.31
N ALA A 96 -5.74 -12.92 -10.53
CA ALA A 96 -7.04 -13.60 -10.53
C ALA A 96 -7.73 -13.54 -11.90
N LEU A 97 -7.62 -12.41 -12.63
CA LEU A 97 -8.14 -12.30 -13.99
C LEU A 97 -7.41 -13.23 -14.96
N VAL A 98 -6.08 -13.34 -14.87
CA VAL A 98 -5.28 -14.24 -15.72
C VAL A 98 -5.69 -15.69 -15.48
N GLU A 99 -5.79 -16.13 -14.23
CA GLU A 99 -6.23 -17.50 -13.88
C GLU A 99 -7.63 -17.78 -14.43
N ALA A 100 -8.59 -16.87 -14.23
CA ALA A 100 -9.97 -17.04 -14.71
C ALA A 100 -10.11 -17.02 -16.25
N MET A 101 -9.14 -16.46 -16.96
CA MET A 101 -9.08 -16.51 -18.43
C MET A 101 -8.36 -17.78 -18.93
N GLY A 102 -7.34 -18.26 -18.21
CA GLY A 102 -6.65 -19.52 -18.49
C GLY A 102 -7.53 -20.75 -18.34
N ASP A 103 -8.38 -20.77 -17.32
CA ASP A 103 -9.37 -21.83 -17.05
C ASP A 103 -10.53 -21.89 -18.06
N ARG A 104 -10.63 -20.89 -18.95
CA ARG A 104 -11.68 -20.78 -19.98
C ARG A 104 -11.32 -21.45 -21.32
N ARG A 105 -10.31 -22.31 -21.36
CA ARG A 105 -9.97 -23.15 -22.53
C ARG A 105 -11.09 -24.19 -22.76
N PRO A 106 -11.52 -24.46 -24.01
CA PRO A 106 -12.89 -24.89 -24.29
C PRO A 106 -13.20 -26.28 -23.72
N ARG A 107 -14.26 -26.36 -22.91
CA ARG A 107 -14.92 -27.61 -22.53
C ARG A 107 -15.87 -28.14 -23.62
N ASP A 108 -15.82 -27.54 -24.81
CA ASP A 108 -16.73 -27.84 -25.91
C ASP A 108 -15.92 -28.33 -27.13
N ALA A 109 -15.34 -29.52 -27.00
CA ALA A 109 -14.86 -30.31 -28.13
C ALA A 109 -14.88 -31.80 -27.75
N SER A 110 -16.06 -32.39 -27.74
CA SER A 110 -16.29 -33.84 -27.85
C SER A 110 -17.61 -34.09 -28.55
#